data_AF-A0A1H3SJ54-F1
#
_entry.id   AF-A0A1H3SJ54-F1
#
_cell.length_a   1.000
_cell.length_b   1.000
_cell.length_c   1.000
_cell.angle_alpha   90.00
_cell.angle_beta   90.00
_cell.angle_gamma   90.00
#
_symmetry.space_group_name_H-M   'P 1'
#
loop_
_entity.id
_entity.type
_entity.pdbx_description
1 polymer ?
#
loop_
_entity_poly.entity_id
_entity_poly.type
_entity_poly.pdbx_seq_one_letter_code
_entity_poly.pdbx_strand_id
1 'polypeptide(L)'
;MPEKILDHSRKDEPYLSCEALNADVVLMEISRLPNFTLNRRIETARKVRKALPKCKIALLCDENADPDIAEKVKDAKMMGLIDGFFYSSVTGEYISAALDAL
;
A
#
# COMPACT_ATOMS: atom_id res chain seq x y z
N MET A 1 -5.90 -17.01 0.18
CA MET A 1 -5.97 -16.28 -1.11
C MET A 1 -6.18 -14.81 -0.79
N PRO A 2 -5.49 -13.87 -1.45
CA PRO A 2 -5.64 -12.44 -1.16
C PRO A 2 -7.05 -11.95 -1.57
N GLU A 3 -7.70 -11.20 -0.69
CA GLU A 3 -8.95 -10.51 -1.06
C GLU A 3 -8.63 -9.29 -1.95
N LYS A 4 -9.29 -9.20 -3.10
CA LYS A 4 -9.14 -8.08 -4.03
C LYS A 4 -10.30 -7.12 -3.88
N ILE A 5 -9.99 -5.89 -3.53
CA ILE A 5 -10.96 -4.81 -3.40
C ILE A 5 -10.86 -3.94 -4.65
N LEU A 6 -11.80 -4.14 -5.59
CA LEU A 6 -11.81 -3.48 -6.90
C LEU A 6 -12.91 -2.40 -7.01
N ASP A 7 -13.67 -2.16 -5.94
CA ASP A 7 -14.72 -1.16 -5.96
C ASP A 7 -14.12 0.25 -5.85
N HIS A 8 -13.92 0.89 -7.00
CA HIS A 8 -13.43 2.26 -7.10
C HIS A 8 -14.47 3.32 -6.68
N SER A 9 -15.74 2.94 -6.51
CA SER A 9 -16.85 3.82 -6.11
C SER A 9 -17.02 3.91 -4.60
N ARG A 10 -16.67 2.82 -3.89
CA ARG A 10 -16.60 2.82 -2.43
C ARG A 10 -15.36 3.59 -2.02
N LYS A 11 -15.59 4.69 -1.27
CA LYS A 11 -14.58 5.34 -0.43
C LYS A 11 -14.18 4.43 0.74
N ASP A 12 -14.21 3.11 0.57
CA ASP A 12 -13.75 2.16 1.56
C ASP A 12 -12.24 2.36 1.63
N GLU A 13 -11.88 3.25 2.56
CA GLU A 13 -10.53 3.52 2.97
C GLU A 13 -9.92 2.15 3.27
N PRO A 14 -8.84 1.70 2.60
CA PRO A 14 -8.33 0.32 2.70
C PRO A 14 -8.21 -0.20 4.14
N TYR A 15 -8.05 0.72 5.08
CA TYR A 15 -8.23 0.54 6.51
C TYR A 15 -9.47 -0.26 6.94
N LEU A 16 -10.70 0.10 6.52
CA LEU A 16 -11.93 -0.56 6.98
C LEU A 16 -11.93 -2.04 6.65
N SER A 17 -11.44 -2.38 5.45
CA SER A 17 -11.32 -3.77 5.02
C SER A 17 -10.17 -4.49 5.72
N CYS A 18 -9.04 -3.82 5.96
CA CYS A 18 -7.96 -4.39 6.77
C CYS A 18 -8.44 -4.74 8.17
N GLU A 19 -9.20 -3.83 8.80
CA GLU A 19 -9.77 -4.03 10.13
C GLU A 19 -10.80 -5.17 10.15
N ALA A 20 -11.75 -5.17 9.21
CA ALA A 20 -12.79 -6.20 9.13
C ALA A 20 -12.21 -7.61 8.89
N LEU A 21 -11.14 -7.71 8.09
CA LEU A 21 -10.48 -8.97 7.77
C LEU A 21 -9.35 -9.33 8.73
N ASN A 22 -9.01 -8.45 9.67
CA ASN A 22 -7.81 -8.56 10.52
C ASN A 22 -6.55 -8.92 9.70
N ALA A 23 -6.28 -8.13 8.67
CA ALA A 23 -5.26 -8.42 7.67
C ALA A 23 -3.83 -8.41 8.25
N ASP A 24 -3.01 -9.39 7.86
CA ASP A 24 -1.58 -9.44 8.19
C ASP A 24 -0.74 -8.49 7.33
N VAL A 25 -1.18 -8.25 6.08
CA VAL A 25 -0.48 -7.42 5.10
C VAL A 25 -1.49 -6.63 4.28
N VAL A 26 -1.20 -5.34 4.04
CA VAL A 26 -1.95 -4.51 3.10
C VAL A 26 -1.02 -3.98 2.01
N LEU A 27 -1.40 -4.20 0.75
CA LEU A 27 -0.75 -3.62 -0.42
C LEU A 27 -1.67 -2.56 -1.02
N MET A 28 -1.19 -1.32 -1.13
CA MET A 28 -1.98 -0.21 -1.67
C MET A 28 -1.33 0.43 -2.89
N GLU A 29 -2.09 0.62 -3.96
CA GLU A 29 -1.65 1.33 -5.15
C GLU A 29 -1.59 2.84 -4.92
N ILE A 30 -0.54 3.46 -5.45
CA ILE A 30 -0.38 4.90 -5.61
C ILE A 30 -0.53 5.29 -7.08
N SER A 31 -1.32 6.31 -7.34
CA SER A 31 -1.41 6.94 -8.67
C SER A 31 -1.72 8.44 -8.54
N ARG A 32 -1.80 9.12 -9.69
CA ARG A 32 -2.18 10.54 -9.77
C ARG A 32 -3.68 10.79 -9.57
N LEU A 33 -4.48 9.73 -9.40
CA LEU A 33 -5.91 9.86 -9.13
C LEU A 33 -6.12 10.41 -7.70
N PRO A 34 -7.09 11.33 -7.49
CA PRO A 34 -7.27 12.01 -6.19
C PRO A 34 -7.41 11.09 -4.97
N ASN A 35 -7.93 9.87 -5.15
CA ASN A 35 -8.14 8.90 -4.08
C ASN A 35 -6.93 7.96 -3.84
N PHE A 36 -5.92 8.00 -4.70
CA PHE A 36 -4.80 7.07 -4.74
C PHE A 36 -3.46 7.79 -4.51
N THR A 37 -3.47 9.01 -4.00
CA THR A 37 -2.23 9.77 -3.77
C THR A 37 -1.43 9.20 -2.59
N LEU A 38 -0.10 9.40 -2.62
CA LEU A 38 0.81 8.97 -1.55
C LEU A 38 0.36 9.49 -0.17
N ASN A 39 -0.01 10.78 -0.07
CA ASN A 39 -0.43 11.37 1.19
C ASN A 39 -1.64 10.64 1.80
N ARG A 40 -2.64 10.31 0.97
CA ARG A 40 -3.79 9.52 1.44
C ARG A 40 -3.37 8.12 1.88
N ARG A 41 -2.46 7.46 1.16
CA ARG A 41 -1.96 6.14 1.56
C ARG A 41 -1.20 6.18 2.88
N ILE A 42 -0.45 7.24 3.16
CA ILE A 42 0.23 7.42 4.45
C ILE A 42 -0.79 7.68 5.57
N GLU A 43 -1.85 8.45 5.32
CA GLU A 43 -2.94 8.61 6.29
C GLU A 43 -3.63 7.28 6.62
N THR A 44 -3.93 6.47 5.58
CA THR A 44 -4.46 5.11 5.75
C THR A 44 -3.48 4.21 6.51
N ALA A 45 -2.18 4.25 6.18
CA ALA A 45 -1.13 3.49 6.86
C ALA A 45 -1.09 3.78 8.36
N ARG A 46 -1.22 5.06 8.75
CA ARG A 46 -1.28 5.47 10.16
C ARG A 46 -2.52 4.90 10.88
N LYS A 47 -3.68 4.89 10.21
CA LYS A 47 -4.91 4.30 10.77
C LYS A 47 -4.77 2.79 10.95
N VAL A 48 -4.28 2.09 9.92
CA VAL A 48 -4.02 0.64 9.97
C VAL A 48 -3.05 0.32 11.10
N ARG A 49 -1.92 1.04 11.22
CA ARG A 49 -0.93 0.77 12.27
C ARG A 49 -1.46 1.00 13.68
N LYS A 50 -2.42 1.92 13.85
CA LYS A 50 -3.07 2.17 15.14
C LYS A 50 -4.05 1.06 15.53
N ALA A 51 -4.83 0.55 14.59
CA ALA A 51 -5.83 -0.49 14.84
C ALA A 51 -5.23 -1.91 14.81
N LEU A 52 -4.30 -2.14 13.88
CA LEU A 52 -3.65 -3.41 13.57
C LEU A 52 -2.12 -3.22 13.59
N PRO A 53 -1.49 -3.11 14.77
CA PRO A 53 -0.06 -2.81 14.89
C PRO A 53 0.86 -3.89 14.30
N LYS A 54 0.33 -5.09 14.05
CA LYS A 54 1.06 -6.20 13.40
C LYS A 54 0.93 -6.22 11.88
N CYS A 55 -0.01 -5.46 11.31
CA CYS A 55 -0.26 -5.44 9.87
C CYS A 55 0.91 -4.75 9.15
N LYS A 56 1.52 -5.45 8.19
CA LYS A 56 2.58 -4.91 7.33
C LYS A 56 1.97 -4.07 6.22
N ILE A 57 2.57 -2.92 5.96
CA ILE A 57 2.04 -1.95 5.00
C ILE A 57 3.01 -1.82 3.83
N ALA A 58 2.58 -2.19 2.64
CA ALA A 58 3.34 -2.03 1.40
C ALA A 58 2.62 -1.13 0.40
N LEU A 59 3.40 -0.38 -0.39
CA LEU A 59 2.87 0.47 -1.46
C LEU A 59 3.29 -0.05 -2.84
N LEU A 60 2.39 0.04 -3.82
CA LEU A 60 2.67 -0.22 -5.23
C LEU A 60 2.70 1.11 -5.98
N CYS A 61 3.78 1.41 -6.70
CA CYS A 61 3.90 2.64 -7.50
C CYS A 61 4.46 2.36 -8.89
N ASP A 62 4.20 3.28 -9.83
CA ASP A 62 4.76 3.22 -11.17
C ASP A 62 5.89 4.25 -11.31
N GLU A 63 7.13 3.76 -11.39
CA GLU A 63 8.34 4.58 -11.53
C GLU A 63 8.46 5.28 -12.88
N ASN A 64 7.83 4.73 -13.93
CA ASN A 64 7.90 5.30 -15.28
C ASN A 64 6.86 6.40 -15.45
N ALA A 65 5.70 6.24 -14.81
CA ALA A 65 4.63 7.23 -14.87
C ALA A 65 4.87 8.44 -13.95
N ASP A 66 5.53 8.23 -12.80
CA ASP A 66 5.79 9.28 -11.82
C ASP A 66 7.07 9.04 -10.98
N PRO A 67 8.25 9.40 -11.53
CA PRO A 67 9.54 9.23 -10.85
C PRO A 67 9.64 9.97 -9.51
N ASP A 68 9.04 11.17 -9.41
CA ASP A 68 9.05 11.98 -8.20
C ASP A 68 8.25 11.31 -7.07
N ILE A 69 7.13 10.66 -7.40
CA ILE A 69 6.38 9.85 -6.43
C ILE A 69 7.21 8.64 -5.99
N ALA A 70 7.91 7.98 -6.92
CA ALA A 70 8.75 6.83 -6.57
C ALA A 70 9.86 7.21 -5.58
N GLU A 71 10.46 8.39 -5.72
CA GLU A 71 11.43 8.91 -4.74
C GLU A 71 10.79 9.16 -3.37
N LYS A 72 9.64 9.82 -3.33
CA LYS A 72 8.90 10.07 -2.07
C LYS A 72 8.45 8.78 -1.37
N VAL A 73 8.18 7.72 -2.11
CA VAL A 73 7.86 6.40 -1.55
C VAL A 73 9.10 5.78 -0.87
N LYS A 74 10.29 5.94 -1.47
CA LYS A 74 11.55 5.54 -0.83
C LYS A 74 11.77 6.30 0.46
N ASP A 75 11.55 7.60 0.47
CA ASP A 75 11.64 8.42 1.68
C ASP A 75 10.67 7.96 2.76
N ALA A 76 9.41 7.69 2.39
CA ALA A 76 8.41 7.17 3.33
C ALA A 76 8.84 5.83 3.94
N LYS A 77 9.46 4.95 3.15
CA LYS A 77 10.04 3.68 3.64
C LYS A 77 11.22 3.92 4.59
N MET A 78 12.15 4.82 4.24
CA MET A 78 13.30 5.16 5.09
C MET A 78 12.87 5.77 6.42
N MET A 79 11.82 6.59 6.41
CA MET A 79 11.20 7.17 7.61
C MET A 79 10.38 6.15 8.42
N GLY A 80 10.26 4.90 7.96
CA GLY A 80 9.50 3.84 8.62
C GLY A 80 7.99 4.05 8.57
N LEU A 81 7.47 4.91 7.69
CA LEU A 81 6.03 5.15 7.54
C LEU A 81 5.31 3.95 6.89
N ILE A 82 6.06 3.15 6.14
CA ILE A 82 5.62 1.90 5.50
C ILE A 82 6.69 0.81 5.65
N ASP A 83 6.29 -0.44 5.46
CA ASP A 83 7.11 -1.64 5.64
C ASP A 83 7.73 -2.13 4.32
N GLY A 84 7.17 -1.77 3.16
CA GLY A 84 7.76 -2.11 1.87
C GLY A 84 7.18 -1.28 0.73
N PHE A 85 7.78 -1.38 -0.44
CA PHE A 85 7.19 -0.88 -1.66
C PHE A 85 7.61 -1.72 -2.87
N PHE A 86 6.82 -1.65 -3.93
CA PHE A 86 7.02 -2.38 -5.17
C PHE A 86 6.75 -1.49 -6.37
N TYR A 87 7.45 -1.75 -7.46
CA TYR A 87 7.14 -1.14 -8.75
C TYR A 87 6.11 -1.96 -9.49
N SER A 88 5.14 -1.30 -10.13
CA SER A 88 4.12 -1.97 -10.96
C SER A 88 4.71 -2.72 -12.17
N SER A 89 5.97 -2.44 -12.51
CA SER A 89 6.73 -3.10 -13.58
C SER A 89 7.13 -4.55 -13.25
N VAL A 90 7.12 -4.95 -11.97
CA VAL A 90 7.51 -6.30 -11.55
C VAL A 90 6.33 -7.28 -11.63
N THR A 91 6.62 -8.59 -11.66
CA THR A 91 5.58 -9.61 -11.79
C THR A 91 4.77 -9.80 -10.51
N GLY A 92 3.52 -10.25 -10.65
CA GLY A 92 2.66 -10.57 -9.50
C GLY A 92 3.24 -11.67 -8.61
N GLU A 93 3.93 -12.66 -9.21
CA GLU A 93 4.60 -13.73 -8.47
C GLU A 93 5.73 -13.18 -7.59
N TYR A 94 6.51 -12.23 -8.11
CA TYR A 94 7.56 -11.58 -7.33
C TYR A 94 6.97 -10.79 -6.15
N ILE A 95 5.91 -10.01 -6.40
CA ILE A 95 5.21 -9.26 -5.34
C ILE A 95 4.72 -10.22 -4.27
N SER A 96 4.07 -11.33 -4.65
CA SER A 96 3.57 -12.31 -3.69
C SER A 96 4.69 -12.88 -2.82
N ALA A 97 5.79 -13.34 -3.44
CA ALA A 97 6.91 -13.91 -2.71
C ALA A 97 7.58 -12.90 -1.77
N ALA A 98 7.65 -11.63 -2.19
CA ALA A 98 8.23 -10.58 -1.37
C ALA A 98 7.31 -10.16 -0.20
N LEU A 99 5.99 -10.18 -0.40
CA LEU A 99 5.03 -9.93 0.67
C LEU A 99 5.07 -11.03 1.74
N ASP A 100 5.26 -12.30 1.34
CA ASP A 100 5.42 -13.43 2.27
C ASP A 100 6.69 -13.32 3.14
N ALA A 101 7.65 -12.48 2.73
CA ALA A 101 8.94 -12.30 3.42
C ALA A 101 8.99 -11.06 4.36
N LEU A 102 7.90 -10.27 4.46
CA LEU A 102 7.82 -9.05 5.27
C LEU A 102 7.53 -9.29 6.76
#